data_AF-A0A1K0FTY0-F1
#
_entry.id   AF-A0A1K0FTY0-F1
#
_cell.length_a   1.000
_cell.length_b   1.000
_cell.length_c   1.000
_cell.angle_alpha   90.00
_cell.angle_beta   90.00
_cell.angle_gamma   90.00
#
_symmetry.space_group_name_H-M   'P 1'
#
loop_
_entity.id
_entity.type
_entity.pdbx_description
1 polymer ?
#
loop_
_entity_poly.entity_id
_entity_poly.type
_entity_poly.pdbx_seq_one_letter_code
_entity_poly.pdbx_strand_id
1 'polypeptide(L)'
;MLSQRTEATQQLTDLLRTARQSLGLGCAFLTRLDGTHQTLELVDSTNPDSLRAGMSNPRENSFCQAILDGRLPPVMADVTAYPEAMKLPGAQIPWMRSFVSVPVVLSDGTVYGTFCAAGFSTDPELAPRDRALMDVLSHAASVIIEPGLREAARHAEIAARLGPVLDAGGPVVLLQPIVDLKSRVRVGAEALSRFPRAWDMPPDRCFADAHAIGEGHRLELLALRRAAAHLDRVPHYVTMNVSPATLMTRACTRLLDRFPLDRVVLELSEHEQVEDYEALKAVLAPLRARGMRLAIDDVGAGFSSLRHIVLTAPDVIKLDRSIVTGIGADPVLSVVTHSLVDLARATGAIVVAEGVETEADATALIAVGVDLGQGWLFGRAISPEELRDDYAVAVAS
;
A
#
# COMPACT_ATOMS: atom_id res chain seq x y z
N MET A 1 4.92 10.66 -2.10
CA MET A 1 5.28 11.07 -0.71
C MET A 1 6.20 12.28 -0.63
N LEU A 2 7.36 12.32 -1.31
CA LEU A 2 8.26 13.50 -1.25
C LEU A 2 7.60 14.81 -1.71
N SER A 3 6.86 14.80 -2.84
CA SER A 3 6.16 15.99 -3.36
C SER A 3 5.09 16.54 -2.41
N GLN A 4 4.28 15.67 -1.80
CA GLN A 4 3.22 16.07 -0.86
C GLN A 4 3.81 16.59 0.46
N ARG A 5 4.90 16.00 0.95
CA ARG A 5 5.61 16.50 2.13
C ARG A 5 6.19 17.89 1.88
N THR A 6 6.73 18.13 0.69
CA THR A 6 7.22 19.45 0.27
C THR A 6 6.08 20.47 0.15
N GLU A 7 4.93 20.07 -0.40
CA GLU A 7 3.75 20.93 -0.53
C GLU A 7 3.16 21.31 0.84
N ALA A 8 2.94 20.34 1.73
CA ALA A 8 2.46 20.59 3.09
C ALA A 8 3.43 21.49 3.88
N THR A 9 4.74 21.25 3.74
CA THR A 9 5.78 22.10 4.35
C THR A 9 5.71 23.53 3.83
N GLN A 10 5.50 23.71 2.52
CA GLN A 10 5.36 25.03 1.91
C GLN A 10 4.11 25.75 2.42
N GLN A 11 2.95 25.08 2.45
CA GLN A 11 1.70 25.64 2.96
C GLN A 11 1.84 26.08 4.43
N LEU A 12 2.44 25.25 5.29
CA LEU A 12 2.70 25.59 6.68
C LEU A 12 3.66 26.79 6.82
N THR A 13 4.68 26.87 5.97
CA THR A 13 5.61 28.01 5.93
C THR A 13 4.89 29.30 5.53
N ASP A 14 3.95 29.23 4.58
CA ASP A 14 3.17 30.40 4.18
C ASP A 14 2.18 30.85 5.27
N LEU A 15 1.62 29.92 6.05
CA LEU A 15 0.85 30.26 7.26
C LEU A 15 1.71 30.98 8.31
N LEU A 16 2.94 30.49 8.56
CA LEU A 16 3.88 31.14 9.47
C LEU A 16 4.25 32.54 8.99
N ARG A 17 4.54 32.70 7.70
CA ARG A 17 4.81 34.00 7.10
C ARG A 17 3.62 34.95 7.25
N THR A 18 2.40 34.46 7.03
CA THR A 18 1.16 35.23 7.19
C THR A 18 1.00 35.73 8.63
N ALA A 19 1.23 34.86 9.61
CA ALA A 19 1.20 35.24 11.03
C ALA A 19 2.24 36.33 11.32
N ARG A 20 3.50 36.10 10.94
CA ARG A 20 4.59 37.05 11.20
C ARG A 20 4.30 38.43 10.59
N GLN A 21 3.87 38.47 9.33
CA GLN A 21 3.58 39.73 8.63
C GLN A 21 2.35 40.44 9.19
N SER A 22 1.30 39.69 9.53
CA SER A 22 0.04 40.27 10.03
C SER A 22 0.17 40.82 11.44
N LEU A 23 1.00 40.19 12.28
CA LEU A 23 1.28 40.64 13.66
C LEU A 23 2.48 41.59 13.74
N GLY A 24 3.21 41.83 12.65
CA GLY A 24 4.40 42.70 12.66
C GLY A 24 5.59 42.15 13.48
N LEU A 25 5.61 40.85 13.77
CA LEU A 25 6.62 40.22 14.65
C LEU A 25 7.88 39.78 13.89
N GLY A 26 8.96 39.49 14.63
CA GLY A 26 10.27 39.15 14.08
C GLY A 26 10.39 37.69 13.62
N CYS A 27 9.61 36.79 14.23
CA CYS A 27 9.55 35.39 13.84
C CYS A 27 8.16 34.79 14.10
N ALA A 28 7.80 33.79 13.30
CA ALA A 28 6.74 32.85 13.58
C ALA A 28 7.29 31.43 13.44
N PHE A 29 6.83 30.51 14.27
CA PHE A 29 7.29 29.13 14.24
C PHE A 29 6.24 28.14 14.69
N LEU A 30 6.29 26.95 14.10
CA LEU A 30 5.50 25.78 14.48
C LEU A 30 6.38 24.87 15.32
N THR A 31 5.85 24.41 16.45
CA THR A 31 6.53 23.41 17.28
C THR A 31 5.78 22.10 17.27
N ARG A 32 6.53 21.01 17.44
CA ARG A 32 6.02 19.67 17.72
C ARG A 32 6.38 19.31 19.15
N LEU A 33 5.41 18.80 19.90
CA LEU A 33 5.61 18.31 21.26
C LEU A 33 5.73 16.79 21.25
N ASP A 34 6.80 16.25 21.81
CA ASP A 34 7.07 14.82 21.86
C ASP A 34 7.45 14.35 23.25
N GLY A 35 6.45 13.90 24.01
CA GLY A 35 6.63 13.36 25.36
C GLY A 35 7.30 14.37 26.30
N THR A 36 8.64 14.37 26.31
CA THR A 36 9.52 15.17 27.17
C THR A 36 10.12 16.42 26.49
N HIS A 37 10.08 16.51 25.15
CA HIS A 37 10.72 17.60 24.42
C HIS A 37 9.71 18.43 23.61
N GLN A 38 10.15 19.64 23.27
CA GLN A 38 9.54 20.50 22.28
C GLN A 38 10.58 20.72 21.19
N THR A 39 10.20 20.51 19.93
CA THR A 39 11.07 20.73 18.77
C THR A 39 10.45 21.79 17.87
N LEU A 40 11.25 22.76 17.44
CA LEU A 40 10.86 23.70 16.40
C LEU A 40 10.87 22.98 15.05
N GLU A 41 9.70 22.77 14.49
CA GLU A 41 9.55 22.02 13.23
C GLU A 41 9.74 22.94 12.02
N LEU A 42 9.12 24.12 12.07
CA LEU A 42 9.21 25.13 11.01
C LEU A 42 9.37 26.52 11.62
N VAL A 43 10.15 27.36 10.95
CA VAL A 43 10.45 28.73 11.38
C VAL A 43 10.42 29.64 10.16
N ASP A 44 9.68 30.74 10.24
CA ASP A 44 9.77 31.88 9.34
C ASP A 44 10.24 33.09 10.16
N SER A 45 11.40 33.66 9.82
CA SER A 45 12.00 34.75 10.59
C SER A 45 12.69 35.77 9.69
N THR A 46 12.70 37.03 10.12
CA THR A 46 13.52 38.09 9.52
C THR A 46 15.00 38.00 9.93
N ASN A 47 15.34 37.19 10.92
CA ASN A 47 16.71 36.91 11.35
C ASN A 47 16.97 35.39 11.44
N PRO A 48 17.48 34.76 10.36
CA PRO A 48 17.67 33.31 10.28
C PRO A 48 18.65 32.72 11.30
N ASP A 49 19.51 33.55 11.92
CA ASP A 49 20.49 33.09 12.91
C ASP A 49 19.92 33.02 14.33
N SER A 50 18.73 33.59 14.56
CA SER A 50 18.10 33.68 15.89
C SER A 50 17.32 32.42 16.30
N LEU A 51 16.62 31.76 15.36
CA LEU A 51 15.84 30.55 15.54
C LEU A 51 15.94 29.69 14.29
N ARG A 52 16.12 28.37 14.48
CA ARG A 52 16.25 27.42 13.38
C ARG A 52 15.36 26.21 13.60
N ALA A 53 14.78 25.71 12.51
CA ALA A 53 14.10 24.42 12.51
C ALA A 53 15.07 23.31 12.98
N GLY A 54 14.56 22.34 13.74
CA GLY A 54 15.31 21.26 14.37
C GLY A 54 15.85 21.58 15.76
N MET A 55 15.80 22.82 16.22
CA MET A 55 16.12 23.15 17.62
C MET A 55 15.14 22.43 18.56
N SER A 56 15.65 21.81 19.62
CA SER A 56 14.86 21.05 20.59
C SER A 56 15.25 21.41 22.01
N ASN A 57 14.28 21.49 22.91
CA ASN A 57 14.46 21.81 24.31
C ASN A 57 13.50 20.98 25.19
N PRO A 58 13.82 20.77 26.49
CA PRO A 58 12.89 20.17 27.42
C PRO A 58 11.56 20.93 27.43
N ARG A 59 10.46 20.18 27.29
CA ARG A 59 9.10 20.72 27.14
C ARG A 59 8.67 21.55 28.34
N GLU A 60 8.92 21.05 29.53
CA GLU A 60 8.59 21.68 30.83
C GLU A 60 9.17 23.10 31.00
N ASN A 61 10.27 23.38 30.30
CA ASN A 61 11.01 24.64 30.39
C ASN A 61 10.63 25.65 29.29
N SER A 62 9.55 25.40 28.53
CA SER A 62 9.13 26.26 27.44
C SER A 62 8.00 27.22 27.82
N PHE A 63 7.96 28.40 27.18
CA PHE A 63 6.79 29.29 27.24
C PHE A 63 5.54 28.59 26.74
N CYS A 64 5.68 27.83 25.65
CA CYS A 64 4.60 27.06 25.03
C CYS A 64 3.91 26.14 26.05
N GLN A 65 4.69 25.35 26.80
CA GLN A 65 4.13 24.47 27.83
C GLN A 65 3.51 25.25 28.98
N ALA A 66 4.15 26.32 29.45
CA ALA A 66 3.59 27.14 30.51
C ALA A 66 2.26 27.80 30.11
N ILE A 67 2.08 28.14 28.83
CA ILE A 67 0.81 28.63 28.29
C ILE A 67 -0.24 27.50 28.23
N LEU A 68 0.15 26.30 27.76
CA LEU A 68 -0.74 25.14 27.73
C LEU A 68 -1.22 24.73 29.13
N ASP A 69 -0.36 24.86 30.14
CA ASP A 69 -0.69 24.61 31.56
C ASP A 69 -1.54 25.72 32.20
N GLY A 70 -1.78 26.83 31.50
CA GLY A 70 -2.46 28.02 32.04
C GLY A 70 -1.62 28.83 33.04
N ARG A 71 -0.30 28.59 33.14
CA ARG A 71 0.63 29.34 34.01
C ARG A 71 1.04 30.68 33.41
N LEU A 72 1.04 30.80 32.08
CA LEU A 72 1.28 32.03 31.35
C LEU A 72 0.11 32.37 30.42
N PRO A 73 -0.18 33.66 30.16
CA PRO A 73 -1.18 34.02 29.17
C PRO A 73 -0.68 33.71 27.75
N PRO A 74 -1.59 33.41 26.81
CA PRO A 74 -1.23 33.08 25.43
C PRO A 74 -0.71 34.29 24.63
N VAL A 75 -0.89 35.51 25.14
CA VAL A 75 -0.40 36.76 24.56
C VAL A 75 0.39 37.51 25.63
N MET A 76 1.64 37.84 25.32
CA MET A 76 2.54 38.61 26.16
C MET A 76 3.14 39.75 25.32
N ALA A 77 2.56 40.95 25.45
CA ALA A 77 3.06 42.18 24.82
C ALA A 77 4.48 42.55 25.29
N ASP A 78 4.78 42.25 26.56
CA ASP A 78 6.10 42.35 27.17
C ASP A 78 6.35 41.11 28.03
N VAL A 79 7.23 40.22 27.57
CA VAL A 79 7.62 38.99 28.28
C VAL A 79 8.20 39.31 29.67
N THR A 80 8.89 40.45 29.83
CA THR A 80 9.53 40.83 31.09
C THR A 80 8.55 41.25 32.17
N ALA A 81 7.30 41.56 31.79
CA ALA A 81 6.22 41.86 32.73
C ALA A 81 5.70 40.62 33.48
N TYR A 82 6.12 39.42 33.10
CA TYR A 82 5.64 38.16 33.68
C TYR A 82 6.75 37.44 34.48
N PRO A 83 6.73 37.48 35.82
CA PRO A 83 7.75 36.84 36.65
C PRO A 83 7.91 35.34 36.40
N GLU A 84 6.82 34.62 36.08
CA GLU A 84 6.87 33.20 35.72
C GLU A 84 7.58 32.97 34.39
N ALA A 85 7.43 33.86 33.41
CA ALA A 85 8.15 33.77 32.15
C ALA A 85 9.64 33.96 32.37
N MET A 86 10.02 34.92 33.24
CA MET A 86 11.43 35.21 33.55
C MET A 86 12.19 34.07 34.24
N LYS A 87 11.49 33.06 34.77
CA LYS A 87 12.11 31.83 35.33
C LYS A 87 12.49 30.81 34.25
N LEU A 88 11.93 30.93 33.04
CA LEU A 88 12.10 29.96 31.97
C LEU A 88 13.28 30.36 31.07
N PRO A 89 14.04 29.39 30.52
CA PRO A 89 15.16 29.66 29.61
C PRO A 89 14.80 30.55 28.42
N GLY A 90 13.56 30.48 27.93
CA GLY A 90 13.09 31.33 26.83
C GLY A 90 13.21 32.84 27.12
N ALA A 91 13.06 33.27 28.37
CA ALA A 91 13.18 34.67 28.75
C ALA A 91 14.63 35.18 28.81
N GLN A 92 15.60 34.25 28.87
CA GLN A 92 17.03 34.58 28.82
C GLN A 92 17.49 34.87 27.39
N ILE A 93 16.66 34.55 26.39
CA ILE A 93 16.91 34.87 24.99
C ILE A 93 16.78 36.40 24.81
N PRO A 94 17.88 37.14 24.57
CA PRO A 94 17.89 38.60 24.71
C PRO A 94 16.94 39.33 23.79
N TRP A 95 16.56 38.70 22.69
CA TRP A 95 15.69 39.26 21.67
C TRP A 95 14.22 38.87 21.86
N MET A 96 13.84 37.89 22.67
CA MET A 96 12.42 37.49 22.77
C MET A 96 11.66 38.40 23.74
N ARG A 97 11.00 39.44 23.24
CA ARG A 97 10.41 40.52 24.06
C ARG A 97 8.91 40.62 24.01
N SER A 98 8.28 40.20 22.91
CA SER A 98 6.85 39.95 22.82
C SER A 98 6.60 38.54 22.30
N PHE A 99 5.50 37.91 22.72
CA PHE A 99 5.24 36.50 22.44
C PHE A 99 3.75 36.20 22.35
N VAL A 100 3.36 35.41 21.36
CA VAL A 100 2.01 34.85 21.25
C VAL A 100 2.11 33.38 20.86
N SER A 101 1.30 32.54 21.50
CA SER A 101 1.28 31.11 21.26
C SER A 101 -0.11 30.54 21.46
N VAL A 102 -0.52 29.70 20.52
CA VAL A 102 -1.79 28.96 20.56
C VAL A 102 -1.51 27.47 20.32
N PRO A 103 -2.32 26.56 20.89
CA PRO A 103 -2.17 25.13 20.64
C PRO A 103 -2.56 24.79 19.20
N VAL A 104 -1.81 23.85 18.60
CA VAL A 104 -2.23 23.13 17.39
C VAL A 104 -2.89 21.84 17.85
N VAL A 105 -4.21 21.81 17.75
CA VAL A 105 -5.04 20.67 18.19
C VAL A 105 -5.52 19.93 16.95
N LEU A 106 -5.27 18.62 16.92
CA LEU A 106 -5.75 17.72 15.87
C LEU A 106 -7.25 17.44 16.04
N SER A 107 -7.90 16.87 15.02
CA SER A 107 -9.34 16.62 15.07
C SER A 107 -9.80 15.67 16.19
N ASP A 108 -8.89 14.85 16.72
CA ASP A 108 -9.13 13.93 17.84
C ASP A 108 -8.96 14.58 19.23
N GLY A 109 -8.60 15.87 19.29
CA GLY A 109 -8.34 16.60 20.52
C GLY A 109 -6.88 16.50 21.03
N THR A 110 -6.02 15.75 20.35
CA THR A 110 -4.60 15.65 20.69
C THR A 110 -3.88 16.96 20.38
N VAL A 111 -3.07 17.44 21.33
CA VAL A 111 -2.19 18.61 21.09
C VAL A 111 -0.94 18.14 20.36
N TYR A 112 -0.85 18.49 19.07
CA TYR A 112 0.34 18.23 18.24
C TYR A 112 1.54 19.07 18.69
N GLY A 113 1.27 20.34 18.97
CA GLY A 113 2.24 21.29 19.47
C GLY A 113 1.68 22.69 19.54
N THR A 114 2.48 23.70 19.24
CA THR A 114 2.05 25.10 19.30
C THR A 114 2.42 25.87 18.04
N PHE A 115 1.55 26.81 17.68
CA PHE A 115 1.77 27.78 16.62
C PHE A 115 2.08 29.12 17.29
N CYS A 116 3.30 29.61 17.09
CA CYS A 116 3.86 30.71 17.88
C CYS A 116 4.34 31.85 16.99
N ALA A 117 4.35 33.06 17.53
CA ALA A 117 5.08 34.20 16.99
C ALA A 117 5.74 35.00 18.10
N ALA A 118 6.90 35.57 17.81
CA ALA A 118 7.67 36.35 18.79
C ALA A 118 8.33 37.57 18.15
N GLY A 119 8.36 38.66 18.91
CA GLY A 119 8.95 39.94 18.51
C GLY A 119 10.29 40.19 19.18
N PHE A 120 11.12 40.97 18.48
CA PHE A 120 12.44 41.40 18.97
C PHE A 120 12.38 42.57 19.97
N SER A 121 11.22 43.20 20.08
CA SER A 121 10.90 44.31 20.97
C SER A 121 9.57 44.05 21.67
N THR A 122 9.31 44.76 22.77
CA THR A 122 7.97 44.81 23.37
C THR A 122 6.99 45.40 22.36
N ASP A 123 5.75 44.92 22.38
CA ASP A 123 4.70 45.37 21.46
C ASP A 123 3.40 45.64 22.22
N PRO A 124 3.13 46.91 22.61
CA PRO A 124 1.92 47.28 23.34
C PRO A 124 0.63 47.11 22.53
N GLU A 125 0.72 46.97 21.20
CA GLU A 125 -0.44 46.76 20.33
C GLU A 125 -0.82 45.29 20.24
N LEU A 126 0.05 44.37 20.66
CA LEU A 126 -0.22 42.94 20.70
C LEU A 126 -1.36 42.64 21.68
N ALA A 127 -2.48 42.20 21.12
CA ALA A 127 -3.78 42.20 21.77
C ALA A 127 -4.50 40.84 21.62
N PRO A 128 -5.65 40.63 22.29
CA PRO A 128 -6.46 39.43 22.13
C PRO A 128 -6.93 39.17 20.69
N ARG A 129 -6.98 40.20 19.82
CA ARG A 129 -7.27 40.04 18.39
C ARG A 129 -6.19 39.22 17.68
N ASP A 130 -4.92 39.40 18.04
CA ASP A 130 -3.79 38.68 17.43
C ASP A 130 -3.85 37.20 17.80
N ARG A 131 -4.26 36.88 19.03
CA ARG A 131 -4.59 35.51 19.41
C ARG A 131 -5.67 34.91 18.52
N ALA A 132 -6.76 35.63 18.25
CA ALA A 132 -7.84 35.09 17.41
C ALA A 132 -7.38 34.78 15.98
N LEU A 133 -6.50 35.62 15.41
CA LEU A 133 -5.85 35.32 14.12
C LEU A 133 -4.96 34.08 14.23
N MET A 134 -4.14 33.98 15.28
CA MET A 134 -3.28 32.82 15.53
C MET A 134 -4.10 31.53 15.68
N ASP A 135 -5.24 31.57 16.37
CA ASP A 135 -6.16 30.43 16.52
C ASP A 135 -6.67 29.93 15.15
N VAL A 136 -7.04 30.86 14.25
CA VAL A 136 -7.46 30.51 12.87
C VAL A 136 -6.32 29.88 12.08
N LEU A 137 -5.11 30.47 12.13
CA LEU A 137 -3.94 29.94 11.43
C LEU A 137 -3.49 28.59 12.00
N SER A 138 -3.60 28.40 13.31
CA SER A 138 -3.32 27.13 13.99
C SER A 138 -4.29 26.02 13.55
N HIS A 139 -5.59 26.34 13.42
CA HIS A 139 -6.57 25.40 12.90
C HIS A 139 -6.28 25.03 11.43
N ALA A 140 -5.90 26.01 10.59
CA ALA A 140 -5.47 25.72 9.23
C ALA A 140 -4.22 24.82 9.20
N ALA A 141 -3.26 25.06 10.10
CA ALA A 141 -2.07 24.22 10.23
C ALA A 141 -2.42 22.78 10.64
N SER A 142 -3.37 22.56 11.56
CA SER A 142 -3.76 21.20 11.96
C SER A 142 -4.37 20.41 10.81
N VAL A 143 -5.21 21.05 9.99
CA VAL A 143 -5.79 20.44 8.77
C VAL A 143 -4.72 20.00 7.77
N ILE A 144 -3.60 20.74 7.66
CA ILE A 144 -2.49 20.40 6.77
C ILE A 144 -1.62 19.27 7.35
N ILE A 145 -1.38 19.27 8.67
CA ILE A 145 -0.51 18.30 9.35
C ILE A 145 -1.15 16.92 9.46
N GLU A 146 -2.42 16.87 9.82
CA GLU A 146 -3.10 15.64 10.22
C GLU A 146 -3.13 14.51 9.16
N PRO A 147 -3.35 14.79 7.86
CA PRO A 147 -3.26 13.77 6.82
C PRO A 147 -1.90 13.06 6.78
N GLY A 148 -0.80 13.80 6.97
CA GLY A 148 0.55 13.24 6.99
C GLY A 148 0.80 12.34 8.20
N LEU A 149 0.25 12.70 9.36
CA LEU A 149 0.34 11.87 10.58
C LEU A 149 -0.45 10.58 10.46
N ARG A 150 -1.67 10.65 9.92
CA ARG A 150 -2.51 9.46 9.68
C ARG A 150 -1.83 8.48 8.73
N GLU A 151 -1.23 9.00 7.67
CA GLU A 151 -0.50 8.17 6.71
C GLU A 151 0.75 7.55 7.33
N ALA A 152 1.53 8.31 8.09
CA ALA A 152 2.70 7.77 8.81
C ALA A 152 2.32 6.70 9.83
N ALA A 153 1.22 6.91 10.58
CA ALA A 153 0.69 5.92 11.51
C ALA A 153 0.23 4.64 10.80
N ARG A 154 -0.50 4.78 9.69
CA ARG A 154 -0.91 3.65 8.83
C ARG A 154 0.31 2.87 8.31
N HIS A 155 1.33 3.57 7.82
CA HIS A 155 2.57 2.95 7.35
C HIS A 155 3.28 2.17 8.47
N ALA A 156 3.37 2.75 9.67
CA ALA A 156 3.97 2.08 10.82
C ALA A 156 3.17 0.85 11.25
N GLU A 157 1.83 0.92 11.24
CA GLU A 157 0.96 -0.22 11.53
C GLU A 157 1.15 -1.36 10.52
N ILE A 158 1.14 -1.04 9.22
CA ILE A 158 1.38 -2.01 8.15
C ILE A 158 2.77 -2.66 8.31
N ALA A 159 3.81 -1.85 8.54
CA ALA A 159 5.17 -2.35 8.71
C ALA A 159 5.29 -3.28 9.92
N ALA A 160 4.67 -2.92 11.05
CA ALA A 160 4.65 -3.76 12.25
C ALA A 160 3.90 -5.09 12.01
N ARG A 161 2.79 -5.05 11.25
CA ARG A 161 2.01 -6.24 10.89
C ARG A 161 2.77 -7.17 9.93
N LEU A 162 3.36 -6.62 8.87
CA LEU A 162 4.02 -7.41 7.82
C LEU A 162 5.44 -7.86 8.18
N GLY A 163 6.13 -7.14 9.07
CA GLY A 163 7.51 -7.43 9.48
C GLY A 163 7.75 -8.91 9.81
N PRO A 164 6.97 -9.52 10.72
CA PRO A 164 7.11 -10.94 11.06
C PRO A 164 6.96 -11.90 9.87
N VAL A 165 6.10 -11.60 8.88
CA VAL A 165 5.92 -12.43 7.67
C VAL A 165 7.13 -12.30 6.75
N LEU A 166 7.64 -11.08 6.57
CA LEU A 166 8.83 -10.83 5.77
C LEU A 166 10.07 -11.51 6.38
N ASP A 167 10.22 -11.44 7.70
CA ASP A 167 11.32 -12.04 8.46
C ASP A 167 11.25 -13.57 8.47
N ALA A 168 10.03 -14.14 8.50
CA ALA A 168 9.80 -15.57 8.33
C ALA A 168 10.01 -16.05 6.88
N GLY A 169 10.34 -15.16 5.94
CA GLY A 169 10.66 -15.52 4.57
C GLY A 169 9.46 -15.60 3.63
N GLY A 170 8.35 -14.93 3.95
CA GLY A 170 7.16 -14.80 3.10
C GLY A 170 5.88 -15.44 3.65
N PRO A 171 4.77 -15.32 2.91
CA PRO A 171 3.52 -15.97 3.26
C PRO A 171 3.64 -17.50 3.18
N VAL A 172 2.72 -18.19 3.87
CA VAL A 172 2.54 -19.64 3.69
C VAL A 172 1.91 -19.88 2.32
N VAL A 173 2.37 -20.88 1.59
CA VAL A 173 1.79 -21.25 0.29
C VAL A 173 0.91 -22.48 0.47
N LEU A 174 -0.34 -22.37 0.03
CA LEU A 174 -1.21 -23.51 -0.21
C LEU A 174 -1.29 -23.77 -1.72
N LEU A 175 -1.61 -25.00 -2.08
CA LEU A 175 -1.74 -25.41 -3.47
C LEU A 175 -3.19 -25.80 -3.76
N GLN A 176 -3.76 -25.21 -4.81
CA GLN A 176 -5.07 -25.61 -5.32
C GLN A 176 -4.92 -26.38 -6.63
N PRO A 177 -5.55 -27.56 -6.79
CA PRO A 177 -5.38 -28.37 -8.00
C PRO A 177 -6.00 -27.71 -9.23
N ILE A 178 -5.27 -27.82 -10.35
CA ILE A 178 -5.78 -27.57 -11.69
C ILE A 178 -5.92 -28.93 -12.37
N VAL A 179 -7.12 -29.23 -12.87
CA VAL A 179 -7.47 -30.55 -13.42
C VAL A 179 -7.86 -30.44 -14.88
N ASP A 180 -7.57 -31.48 -15.66
CA ASP A 180 -8.19 -31.67 -16.97
C ASP A 180 -9.67 -32.03 -16.77
N LEU A 181 -10.58 -31.24 -17.36
CA LEU A 181 -12.01 -31.34 -17.07
C LEU A 181 -12.61 -32.69 -17.53
N LYS A 182 -12.05 -33.29 -18.59
CA LYS A 182 -12.54 -34.54 -19.19
C LYS A 182 -12.09 -35.77 -18.40
N SER A 183 -10.79 -35.85 -18.12
CA SER A 183 -10.15 -36.99 -17.46
C SER A 183 -10.21 -36.90 -15.93
N ARG A 184 -10.43 -35.70 -15.37
CA ARG A 184 -10.38 -35.41 -13.93
C ARG A 184 -9.03 -35.68 -13.27
N VAL A 185 -7.98 -35.78 -14.08
CA VAL A 185 -6.60 -35.94 -13.61
C VAL A 185 -6.02 -34.55 -13.36
N ARG A 186 -5.31 -34.40 -12.24
CA ARG A 186 -4.57 -33.18 -11.94
C ARG A 186 -3.41 -32.98 -12.91
N VAL A 187 -3.36 -31.82 -13.54
CA VAL A 187 -2.29 -31.43 -14.48
C VAL A 187 -1.38 -30.33 -13.94
N GLY A 188 -1.71 -29.74 -12.80
CA GLY A 188 -0.89 -28.73 -12.13
C GLY A 188 -1.53 -28.26 -10.83
N ALA A 189 -0.98 -27.20 -10.26
CA ALA A 189 -1.57 -26.53 -9.11
C ALA A 189 -1.24 -25.03 -9.10
N GLU A 190 -2.14 -24.23 -8.56
CA GLU A 190 -1.88 -22.82 -8.28
C GLU A 190 -1.31 -22.63 -6.87
N ALA A 191 -0.24 -21.86 -6.77
CA ALA A 191 0.36 -21.45 -5.52
C ALA A 191 -0.32 -20.19 -4.95
N LEU A 192 -1.11 -20.41 -3.90
CA LEU A 192 -1.90 -19.37 -3.26
C LEU A 192 -1.30 -18.95 -1.92
N SER A 193 -0.96 -17.67 -1.83
CA SER A 193 -0.43 -17.08 -0.59
C SER A 193 -1.49 -17.04 0.51
N ARG A 194 -1.06 -17.36 1.74
CA ARG A 194 -1.86 -17.26 2.96
C ARG A 194 -1.11 -16.48 4.03
N PHE A 195 -1.83 -15.55 4.62
CA PHE A 195 -1.38 -14.70 5.72
C PHE A 195 -2.06 -15.14 7.03
N PRO A 196 -1.58 -14.68 8.20
CA PRO A 196 -2.18 -15.03 9.48
C PRO A 196 -3.69 -14.78 9.51
N ARG A 197 -4.47 -15.82 9.80
CA ARG A 197 -5.94 -15.77 9.82
C ARG A 197 -6.49 -14.69 10.77
N ALA A 198 -5.75 -14.38 11.84
CA ALA A 198 -6.13 -13.35 12.81
C ALA A 198 -6.22 -11.93 12.21
N TRP A 199 -5.66 -11.70 11.01
CA TRP A 199 -5.75 -10.40 10.34
C TRP A 199 -7.10 -10.16 9.66
N ASP A 200 -7.90 -11.22 9.45
CA ASP A 200 -9.18 -11.18 8.74
C ASP A 200 -9.12 -10.38 7.43
N MET A 201 -8.04 -10.63 6.68
CA MET A 201 -7.66 -9.85 5.51
C MET A 201 -7.39 -10.78 4.33
N PRO A 202 -7.94 -10.48 3.14
CA PRO A 202 -7.63 -11.25 1.95
C PRO A 202 -6.18 -10.99 1.47
N PRO A 203 -5.56 -11.94 0.74
CA PRO A 203 -4.15 -11.83 0.33
C PRO A 203 -3.82 -10.59 -0.50
N ASP A 204 -4.68 -10.21 -1.44
CA ASP A 204 -4.59 -9.01 -2.29
C ASP A 204 -4.39 -7.74 -1.45
N ARG A 205 -5.16 -7.57 -0.37
CA ARG A 205 -5.00 -6.43 0.54
C ARG A 205 -3.67 -6.47 1.29
N CYS A 206 -3.15 -7.64 1.64
CA CYS A 206 -1.83 -7.77 2.26
C CYS A 206 -0.70 -7.34 1.30
N PHE A 207 -0.80 -7.72 0.02
CA PHE A 207 0.15 -7.28 -1.01
C PHE A 207 0.02 -5.77 -1.28
N ALA A 208 -1.20 -5.24 -1.35
CA ALA A 208 -1.44 -3.80 -1.51
C ALA A 208 -0.85 -2.99 -0.35
N ASP A 209 -1.03 -3.45 0.89
CA ASP A 209 -0.42 -2.84 2.08
C ASP A 209 1.12 -2.88 2.00
N ALA A 210 1.70 -4.00 1.56
CA ALA A 210 3.15 -4.11 1.36
C ALA A 210 3.65 -3.09 0.32
N HIS A 211 2.94 -2.92 -0.80
CA HIS A 211 3.25 -1.92 -1.82
C HIS A 211 3.16 -0.49 -1.26
N ALA A 212 2.15 -0.18 -0.45
CA ALA A 212 1.99 1.13 0.17
C ALA A 212 3.21 1.53 1.02
N ILE A 213 3.85 0.57 1.70
CA ILE A 213 5.06 0.82 2.49
C ILE A 213 6.38 0.54 1.76
N GLY A 214 6.35 0.22 0.45
CA GLY A 214 7.54 -0.05 -0.36
C GLY A 214 8.15 -1.45 -0.22
N GLU A 215 7.46 -2.38 0.45
CA GLU A 215 7.88 -3.78 0.64
C GLU A 215 7.19 -4.77 -0.32
N GLY A 216 6.33 -4.27 -1.23
CA GLY A 216 5.52 -5.09 -2.16
C GLY A 216 6.36 -6.05 -3.00
N HIS A 217 7.38 -5.54 -3.71
CA HIS A 217 8.29 -6.39 -4.49
C HIS A 217 9.00 -7.45 -3.63
N ARG A 218 9.43 -7.10 -2.41
CA ARG A 218 10.09 -8.07 -1.52
C ARG A 218 9.12 -9.18 -1.14
N LEU A 219 7.88 -8.85 -0.80
CA LEU A 219 6.85 -9.81 -0.43
C LEU A 219 6.52 -10.76 -1.59
N GLU A 220 6.34 -10.24 -2.80
CA GLU A 220 6.11 -11.05 -4.01
C GLU A 220 7.28 -12.00 -4.31
N LEU A 221 8.53 -11.53 -4.22
CA LEU A 221 9.71 -12.39 -4.40
C LEU A 221 9.81 -13.50 -3.34
N LEU A 222 9.37 -13.23 -2.11
CA LEU A 222 9.31 -14.24 -1.06
C LEU A 222 8.21 -15.27 -1.36
N ALA A 223 7.03 -14.82 -1.81
CA ALA A 223 5.95 -15.70 -2.25
C ALA A 223 6.38 -16.61 -3.42
N LEU A 224 7.01 -16.05 -4.46
CA LEU A 224 7.56 -16.83 -5.59
C LEU A 224 8.57 -17.88 -5.12
N ARG A 225 9.47 -17.53 -4.19
CA ARG A 225 10.45 -18.48 -3.64
C ARG A 225 9.77 -19.60 -2.86
N ARG A 226 8.73 -19.30 -2.09
CA ARG A 226 7.95 -20.29 -1.34
C ARG A 226 7.18 -21.21 -2.26
N ALA A 227 6.55 -20.66 -3.31
CA ALA A 227 5.86 -21.44 -4.33
C ALA A 227 6.83 -22.39 -5.07
N ALA A 228 8.00 -21.88 -5.47
CA ALA A 228 9.01 -22.68 -6.17
C ALA A 228 9.56 -23.85 -5.34
N ALA A 229 9.55 -23.75 -4.01
CA ALA A 229 9.95 -24.84 -3.12
C ALA A 229 9.01 -26.07 -3.21
N HIS A 230 7.86 -25.93 -3.85
CA HIS A 230 6.89 -27.01 -4.03
C HIS A 230 6.85 -27.57 -5.46
N LEU A 231 7.67 -27.06 -6.39
CA LEU A 231 7.71 -27.55 -7.77
C LEU A 231 7.94 -29.06 -7.82
N ASP A 232 8.87 -29.61 -7.03
CA ASP A 232 9.16 -31.05 -7.02
C ASP A 232 8.01 -31.93 -6.51
N ARG A 233 6.98 -31.34 -5.90
CA ARG A 233 5.80 -32.05 -5.36
C ARG A 233 4.60 -32.03 -6.29
N VAL A 234 4.59 -31.14 -7.29
CA VAL A 234 3.46 -30.97 -8.20
C VAL A 234 3.84 -31.52 -9.58
N PRO A 235 3.19 -32.57 -10.08
CA PRO A 235 3.48 -33.05 -11.42
C PRO A 235 3.21 -31.95 -12.45
N HIS A 236 4.03 -31.91 -13.50
CA HIS A 236 4.01 -30.90 -14.55
C HIS A 236 4.36 -29.48 -14.08
N TYR A 237 3.40 -28.69 -13.60
CA TYR A 237 3.61 -27.25 -13.38
C TYR A 237 2.94 -26.67 -12.14
N VAL A 238 3.51 -25.56 -11.65
CA VAL A 238 2.92 -24.69 -10.64
C VAL A 238 2.68 -23.31 -11.23
N THR A 239 1.50 -22.76 -11.02
CA THR A 239 1.22 -21.38 -11.37
C THR A 239 1.51 -20.45 -10.19
N MET A 240 2.06 -19.28 -10.48
CA MET A 240 2.53 -18.33 -9.46
C MET A 240 2.19 -16.90 -9.86
N ASN A 241 1.45 -16.21 -9.00
CA ASN A 241 1.10 -14.81 -9.14
C ASN A 241 2.33 -13.89 -9.03
N VAL A 242 2.44 -12.91 -9.93
CA VAL A 242 3.48 -11.86 -9.91
C VAL A 242 2.98 -10.59 -10.58
N SER A 243 3.29 -9.43 -10.03
CA SER A 243 2.96 -8.17 -10.72
C SER A 243 3.95 -7.87 -11.85
N PRO A 244 3.52 -7.21 -12.95
CA PRO A 244 4.42 -6.75 -14.01
C PRO A 244 5.58 -5.92 -13.47
N ALA A 245 5.32 -5.06 -12.49
CA ALA A 245 6.32 -4.21 -11.87
C ALA A 245 7.41 -5.04 -11.15
N THR A 246 7.03 -6.06 -10.38
CA THR A 246 8.00 -6.98 -9.75
C THR A 246 8.77 -7.78 -10.79
N LEU A 247 8.08 -8.33 -11.80
CA LEU A 247 8.68 -9.13 -12.85
C LEU A 247 9.79 -8.37 -13.61
N MET A 248 9.59 -7.08 -13.83
CA MET A 248 10.58 -6.20 -14.49
C MET A 248 11.80 -5.87 -13.62
N THR A 249 11.80 -6.22 -12.33
CA THR A 249 12.96 -6.00 -11.46
C THR A 249 14.09 -7.00 -11.73
N ARG A 250 15.34 -6.54 -11.61
CA ARG A 250 16.53 -7.42 -11.64
C ARG A 250 16.57 -8.45 -10.51
N ALA A 251 15.82 -8.23 -9.43
CA ALA A 251 15.74 -9.18 -8.33
C ALA A 251 14.85 -10.37 -8.70
N CYS A 252 13.73 -10.12 -9.41
CA CYS A 252 12.85 -11.16 -9.91
C CYS A 252 13.54 -12.03 -10.97
N THR A 253 14.15 -11.42 -11.98
CA THR A 253 14.82 -12.19 -13.04
C THR A 253 15.94 -13.10 -12.49
N ARG A 254 16.78 -12.60 -11.58
CA ARG A 254 17.80 -13.41 -10.89
C ARG A 254 17.24 -14.52 -10.01
N LEU A 255 16.02 -14.34 -9.47
CA LEU A 255 15.34 -15.38 -8.71
C LEU A 255 14.84 -16.48 -9.67
N LEU A 256 14.13 -16.09 -10.73
CA LEU A 256 13.60 -16.98 -11.75
C LEU A 256 14.69 -17.77 -12.47
N ASP A 257 15.91 -17.22 -12.59
CA ASP A 257 17.06 -17.93 -13.15
C ASP A 257 17.37 -19.25 -12.44
N ARG A 258 16.97 -19.39 -11.17
CA ARG A 258 17.22 -20.58 -10.34
C ARG A 258 16.10 -21.61 -10.43
N PHE A 259 15.01 -21.31 -11.12
CA PHE A 259 13.84 -22.19 -11.18
C PHE A 259 13.89 -23.08 -12.43
N PRO A 260 13.31 -24.30 -12.37
CA PRO A 260 13.03 -25.11 -13.56
C PRO A 260 11.85 -24.47 -14.31
N LEU A 261 12.17 -23.53 -15.20
CA LEU A 261 11.19 -22.63 -15.81
C LEU A 261 10.14 -23.36 -16.67
N ASP A 262 10.45 -24.52 -17.24
CA ASP A 262 9.49 -25.40 -17.94
C ASP A 262 8.31 -25.85 -17.06
N ARG A 263 8.47 -25.79 -15.73
CA ARG A 263 7.46 -26.14 -14.73
C ARG A 263 6.79 -24.92 -14.10
N VAL A 264 7.12 -23.71 -14.55
CA VAL A 264 6.59 -22.46 -14.00
C VAL A 264 5.63 -21.83 -14.98
N VAL A 265 4.44 -21.49 -14.48
CA VAL A 265 3.51 -20.60 -15.15
C VAL A 265 3.42 -19.34 -14.30
N LEU A 266 3.82 -18.18 -14.84
CA LEU A 266 3.63 -16.92 -14.13
C LEU A 266 2.26 -16.35 -14.49
N GLU A 267 1.53 -15.87 -13.49
CA GLU A 267 0.20 -15.28 -13.66
C GLU A 267 0.27 -13.77 -13.46
N LEU A 268 -0.28 -13.02 -14.42
CA LEU A 268 -0.53 -11.58 -14.32
C LEU A 268 -2.04 -11.37 -14.26
N SER A 269 -2.54 -10.52 -13.36
CA SER A 269 -3.97 -10.21 -13.34
C SER A 269 -4.37 -9.30 -14.50
N GLU A 270 -5.56 -9.49 -15.06
CA GLU A 270 -6.08 -8.64 -16.15
C GLU A 270 -6.18 -7.15 -15.79
N HIS A 271 -6.25 -6.83 -14.51
CA HIS A 271 -6.43 -5.46 -13.99
C HIS A 271 -5.11 -4.73 -13.74
N GLU A 272 -3.98 -5.44 -13.75
CA GLU A 272 -2.69 -4.83 -13.50
C GLU A 272 -2.23 -3.97 -14.69
N GLN A 273 -1.93 -2.71 -14.38
CA GLN A 273 -1.46 -1.78 -15.40
C GLN A 273 -0.03 -2.11 -15.80
N VAL A 274 0.17 -2.29 -17.10
CA VAL A 274 1.49 -2.38 -17.72
C VAL A 274 1.79 -1.05 -18.39
N GLU A 275 2.76 -0.31 -17.84
CA GLU A 275 3.19 0.97 -18.39
C GLU A 275 3.93 0.80 -19.72
N ASP A 276 4.79 -0.22 -19.82
CA ASP A 276 5.60 -0.51 -21.00
C ASP A 276 5.55 -2.00 -21.36
N TYR A 277 4.68 -2.33 -22.33
CA TYR A 277 4.53 -3.70 -22.83
C TYR A 277 5.76 -4.19 -23.59
N GLU A 278 6.55 -3.32 -24.21
CA GLU A 278 7.76 -3.72 -24.94
C GLU A 278 8.86 -4.11 -23.96
N ALA A 279 9.01 -3.36 -22.87
CA ALA A 279 9.90 -3.73 -21.77
C ALA A 279 9.46 -5.06 -21.11
N LEU A 280 8.15 -5.25 -20.89
CA LEU A 280 7.62 -6.51 -20.37
C LEU A 280 7.93 -7.69 -21.30
N LYS A 281 7.69 -7.55 -22.61
CA LYS A 281 8.04 -8.58 -23.61
C LYS A 281 9.53 -8.90 -23.61
N ALA A 282 10.39 -7.88 -23.50
CA ALA A 282 11.84 -8.07 -23.46
C ALA A 282 12.29 -8.87 -22.22
N VAL A 283 11.63 -8.68 -21.08
CA VAL A 283 11.88 -9.47 -19.85
C VAL A 283 11.35 -10.89 -19.97
N LEU A 284 10.16 -11.08 -20.57
CA LEU A 284 9.53 -12.39 -20.74
C LEU A 284 10.24 -13.27 -21.77
N ALA A 285 10.75 -12.71 -22.87
CA ALA A 285 11.34 -13.46 -23.97
C ALA A 285 12.42 -14.49 -23.55
N PRO A 286 13.47 -14.14 -22.76
CA PRO A 286 14.46 -15.12 -22.30
C PRO A 286 13.89 -16.16 -21.33
N LEU A 287 12.86 -15.81 -20.55
CA LEU A 287 12.19 -16.74 -19.63
C LEU A 287 11.36 -17.78 -20.41
N ARG A 288 10.60 -17.32 -21.42
CA ARG A 288 9.80 -18.17 -22.32
C ARG A 288 10.68 -19.08 -23.16
N ALA A 289 11.84 -18.60 -23.63
CA ALA A 289 12.82 -19.42 -24.34
C ALA A 289 13.36 -20.62 -23.52
N ARG A 290 13.22 -20.57 -22.18
CA ARG A 290 13.59 -21.64 -21.25
C ARG A 290 12.39 -22.50 -20.81
N GLY A 291 11.22 -22.28 -21.38
CA GLY A 291 10.00 -23.07 -21.12
C GLY A 291 9.00 -22.45 -20.14
N MET A 292 9.29 -21.29 -19.55
CA MET A 292 8.29 -20.61 -18.71
C MET A 292 7.08 -20.23 -19.56
N ARG A 293 5.89 -20.48 -19.01
CA ARG A 293 4.62 -20.07 -19.59
C ARG A 293 4.06 -18.85 -18.86
N LEU A 294 3.26 -18.07 -19.57
CA LEU A 294 2.54 -16.91 -19.04
C LEU A 294 1.03 -17.20 -19.02
N ALA A 295 0.37 -16.89 -17.92
CA ALA A 295 -1.08 -16.85 -17.80
C ALA A 295 -1.57 -15.41 -17.60
N ILE A 296 -2.75 -15.12 -18.15
CA ILE A 296 -3.54 -13.96 -17.70
C ILE A 296 -4.66 -14.47 -16.80
N ASP A 297 -4.72 -13.92 -15.60
CA ASP A 297 -5.66 -14.27 -14.54
C ASP A 297 -6.91 -13.37 -14.56
N ASP A 298 -8.00 -13.89 -13.97
CA ASP A 298 -9.30 -13.21 -13.83
C ASP A 298 -9.95 -12.73 -15.14
N VAL A 299 -9.72 -13.40 -16.28
CA VAL A 299 -10.26 -12.95 -17.57
C VAL A 299 -11.78 -12.93 -17.57
N GLY A 300 -12.35 -11.74 -17.78
CA GLY A 300 -13.79 -11.53 -17.87
C GLY A 300 -14.44 -10.92 -16.63
N ALA A 301 -13.67 -10.67 -15.56
CA ALA A 301 -14.13 -9.89 -14.42
C ALA A 301 -14.34 -8.39 -14.75
N GLY A 302 -13.77 -7.88 -15.86
CA GLY A 302 -13.96 -6.51 -16.35
C GLY A 302 -13.70 -6.28 -17.86
N PHE A 303 -13.70 -4.99 -18.28
CA PHE A 303 -13.62 -4.56 -19.69
C PHE A 303 -12.19 -4.48 -20.30
N SER A 304 -11.11 -4.77 -19.56
CA SER A 304 -9.71 -4.57 -20.02
C SER A 304 -8.97 -5.80 -20.54
N SER A 305 -9.61 -6.97 -20.61
CA SER A 305 -8.96 -8.26 -20.83
C SER A 305 -8.31 -8.44 -22.22
N LEU A 306 -8.97 -8.02 -23.29
CA LEU A 306 -8.56 -8.37 -24.66
C LEU A 306 -7.27 -7.70 -25.10
N ARG A 307 -7.07 -6.41 -24.76
CA ARG A 307 -5.82 -5.71 -25.10
C ARG A 307 -4.64 -6.34 -24.36
N HIS A 308 -4.83 -6.70 -23.10
CA HIS A 308 -3.79 -7.31 -22.28
C HIS A 308 -3.38 -8.67 -22.84
N ILE A 309 -4.36 -9.53 -23.21
CA ILE A 309 -4.14 -10.81 -23.88
C ILE A 309 -3.38 -10.62 -25.20
N VAL A 310 -3.79 -9.67 -26.05
CA VAL A 310 -3.14 -9.43 -27.35
C VAL A 310 -1.70 -8.97 -27.19
N LEU A 311 -1.42 -8.07 -26.25
CA LEU A 311 -0.08 -7.50 -26.09
C LEU A 311 0.88 -8.43 -25.35
N THR A 312 0.39 -9.31 -24.48
CA THR A 312 1.22 -10.27 -23.74
C THR A 312 1.35 -11.63 -24.43
N ALA A 313 0.41 -11.98 -25.32
CA ALA A 313 0.33 -13.26 -26.02
C ALA A 313 0.54 -14.45 -25.06
N PRO A 314 -0.37 -14.64 -24.08
CA PRO A 314 -0.19 -15.62 -23.02
C PRO A 314 -0.32 -17.05 -23.55
N ASP A 315 0.25 -17.99 -22.81
CA ASP A 315 0.13 -19.43 -23.05
C ASP A 315 -1.12 -20.02 -22.36
N VAL A 316 -1.64 -19.33 -21.35
CA VAL A 316 -2.82 -19.73 -20.57
C VAL A 316 -3.75 -18.53 -20.36
N ILE A 317 -5.05 -18.75 -20.49
CA ILE A 317 -6.10 -17.79 -20.16
C ILE A 317 -6.94 -18.40 -19.04
N LYS A 318 -6.96 -17.76 -17.86
CA LYS A 318 -7.78 -18.20 -16.73
C LYS A 318 -9.07 -17.38 -16.71
N LEU A 319 -10.21 -18.04 -16.86
CA LEU A 319 -11.53 -17.41 -16.87
C LEU A 319 -11.99 -17.19 -15.43
N ASP A 320 -12.35 -15.95 -15.12
CA ASP A 320 -12.84 -15.60 -13.79
C ASP A 320 -14.12 -16.37 -13.44
N ARG A 321 -14.30 -16.58 -12.13
CA ARG A 321 -15.48 -17.19 -11.54
C ARG A 321 -16.80 -16.55 -12.02
N SER A 322 -16.84 -15.26 -12.29
CA SER A 322 -18.05 -14.56 -12.76
C SER A 322 -18.52 -15.02 -14.15
N ILE A 323 -17.61 -15.53 -14.99
CA ILE A 323 -17.94 -16.13 -16.30
C ILE A 323 -18.30 -17.60 -16.17
N VAL A 324 -17.69 -18.29 -15.20
CA VAL A 324 -17.83 -19.74 -15.00
C VAL A 324 -19.07 -20.13 -14.20
N THR A 325 -19.40 -19.38 -13.15
CA THR A 325 -20.47 -19.75 -12.21
C THR A 325 -21.84 -19.67 -12.88
N GLY A 326 -22.56 -20.78 -12.95
CA GLY A 326 -23.91 -20.83 -13.51
C GLY A 326 -23.97 -20.92 -15.04
N ILE A 327 -22.82 -21.10 -15.71
CA ILE A 327 -22.73 -21.28 -17.17
C ILE A 327 -23.63 -22.42 -17.67
N GLY A 328 -23.89 -23.46 -16.85
CA GLY A 328 -24.79 -24.55 -17.21
C GLY A 328 -26.26 -24.12 -17.42
N ALA A 329 -26.66 -22.97 -16.91
CA ALA A 329 -28.03 -22.45 -17.00
C ALA A 329 -28.16 -21.15 -17.81
N ASP A 330 -27.05 -20.46 -18.09
CA ASP A 330 -27.04 -19.16 -18.77
C ASP A 330 -26.46 -19.27 -20.21
N PRO A 331 -27.31 -19.16 -21.26
CA PRO A 331 -26.86 -19.18 -22.64
C PRO A 331 -25.88 -18.04 -22.99
N VAL A 332 -25.98 -16.88 -22.34
CA VAL A 332 -25.10 -15.74 -22.61
C VAL A 332 -23.69 -16.05 -22.10
N LEU A 333 -23.56 -16.55 -20.88
CA LEU A 333 -22.26 -16.99 -20.34
C LEU A 333 -21.64 -18.08 -21.22
N SER A 334 -22.45 -19.02 -21.72
CA SER A 334 -22.00 -20.07 -22.65
C SER A 334 -21.42 -19.48 -23.94
N VAL A 335 -22.11 -18.52 -24.57
CA VAL A 335 -21.64 -17.84 -25.80
C VAL A 335 -20.38 -17.02 -25.56
N VAL A 336 -20.31 -16.27 -24.46
CA VAL A 336 -19.13 -15.47 -24.09
C VAL A 336 -17.93 -16.39 -23.87
N THR A 337 -18.11 -17.46 -23.08
CA THR A 337 -17.06 -18.46 -22.82
C THR A 337 -16.59 -19.10 -24.12
N HIS A 338 -17.50 -19.50 -25.01
CA HIS A 338 -17.15 -20.06 -26.31
C HIS A 338 -16.31 -19.11 -27.16
N SER A 339 -16.66 -17.81 -27.16
CA SER A 339 -15.91 -16.79 -27.89
C SER A 339 -14.49 -16.61 -27.34
N LEU A 340 -14.31 -16.69 -26.02
CA LEU A 340 -12.99 -16.65 -25.37
C LEU A 340 -12.17 -17.91 -25.67
N VAL A 341 -12.81 -19.08 -25.70
CA VAL A 341 -12.18 -20.34 -26.11
C VAL A 341 -11.70 -20.26 -27.57
N ASP A 342 -12.50 -19.70 -28.47
CA ASP A 342 -12.08 -19.54 -29.88
C ASP A 342 -10.92 -18.56 -30.03
N LEU A 343 -10.92 -17.47 -29.26
CA LEU A 343 -9.77 -16.56 -29.19
C LEU A 343 -8.51 -17.30 -28.71
N ALA A 344 -8.61 -18.05 -27.62
CA ALA A 344 -7.50 -18.81 -27.06
C ALA A 344 -6.95 -19.82 -28.06
N ARG A 345 -7.80 -20.58 -28.75
CA ARG A 345 -7.39 -21.50 -29.83
C ARG A 345 -6.68 -20.77 -30.95
N ALA A 346 -7.17 -19.61 -31.37
CA ALA A 346 -6.56 -18.82 -32.43
C ALA A 346 -5.17 -18.29 -32.04
N THR A 347 -4.91 -18.05 -30.75
CA THR A 347 -3.61 -17.61 -30.23
C THR A 347 -2.74 -18.76 -29.71
N GLY A 348 -3.24 -19.99 -29.71
CA GLY A 348 -2.54 -21.17 -29.18
C GLY A 348 -2.48 -21.24 -27.65
N ALA A 349 -3.31 -20.48 -26.95
CA ALA A 349 -3.44 -20.51 -25.50
C ALA A 349 -4.39 -21.62 -25.03
N ILE A 350 -4.11 -22.16 -23.84
CA ILE A 350 -5.00 -23.10 -23.13
C ILE A 350 -5.96 -22.31 -22.24
N VAL A 351 -7.20 -22.78 -22.09
CA VAL A 351 -8.17 -22.14 -21.21
C VAL A 351 -8.33 -22.92 -19.90
N VAL A 352 -8.24 -22.21 -18.77
CA VAL A 352 -8.53 -22.72 -17.43
C VAL A 352 -9.80 -22.01 -16.93
N ALA A 353 -10.81 -22.75 -16.49
CA ALA A 353 -11.99 -22.17 -15.84
C ALA A 353 -11.82 -22.15 -14.32
N GLU A 354 -12.00 -20.99 -13.69
CA GLU A 354 -11.92 -20.85 -12.24
C GLU A 354 -13.27 -20.85 -11.53
N GLY A 355 -13.26 -21.23 -10.26
CA GLY A 355 -14.47 -21.26 -9.45
C GLY A 355 -15.47 -22.34 -9.89
N VAL A 356 -15.00 -23.44 -10.48
CA VAL A 356 -15.87 -24.58 -10.83
C VAL A 356 -16.36 -25.27 -9.55
N GLU A 357 -17.64 -25.08 -9.23
CA GLU A 357 -18.26 -25.61 -8.00
C GLU A 357 -19.30 -26.70 -8.27
N THR A 358 -19.81 -26.83 -9.49
CA THR A 358 -20.88 -27.78 -9.83
C THR A 358 -20.55 -28.65 -11.04
N GLU A 359 -21.06 -29.88 -11.06
CA GLU A 359 -20.94 -30.80 -12.20
C GLU A 359 -21.66 -30.28 -13.45
N ALA A 360 -22.73 -29.50 -13.28
CA ALA A 360 -23.44 -28.86 -14.38
C ALA A 360 -22.57 -27.82 -15.09
N ASP A 361 -21.88 -26.97 -14.33
CA ASP A 361 -20.94 -25.99 -14.88
C ASP A 361 -19.75 -26.70 -15.55
N ALA A 362 -19.17 -27.71 -14.91
CA ALA A 362 -18.09 -28.50 -15.49
C ALA A 362 -18.49 -29.15 -16.84
N THR A 363 -19.70 -29.70 -16.93
CA THR A 363 -20.23 -30.29 -18.16
C THR A 363 -20.40 -29.24 -19.28
N ALA A 364 -20.94 -28.08 -18.94
CA ALA A 364 -21.11 -26.99 -19.89
C ALA A 364 -19.77 -26.42 -20.38
N LEU A 365 -18.78 -26.27 -19.49
CA LEU A 365 -17.41 -25.86 -19.83
C LEU A 365 -16.74 -26.83 -20.81
N ILE A 366 -16.88 -28.14 -20.59
CA ILE A 366 -16.39 -29.17 -21.53
C ILE A 366 -17.08 -29.03 -22.89
N ALA A 367 -18.39 -28.77 -22.91
CA ALA A 367 -19.17 -28.65 -24.15
C ALA A 367 -18.76 -27.44 -25.00
N VAL A 368 -18.42 -26.30 -24.37
CA VAL A 368 -17.90 -25.11 -25.07
C VAL A 368 -16.41 -25.22 -25.39
N GLY A 369 -15.73 -26.23 -24.84
CA GLY A 369 -14.38 -26.64 -25.20
C GLY A 369 -13.28 -26.01 -24.34
N VAL A 370 -13.57 -25.74 -23.07
CA VAL A 370 -12.55 -25.44 -22.04
C VAL A 370 -11.79 -26.72 -21.70
N ASP A 371 -10.46 -26.60 -21.58
CA ASP A 371 -9.56 -27.73 -21.36
C ASP A 371 -9.44 -28.07 -19.87
N LEU A 372 -9.16 -27.06 -19.05
CA LEU A 372 -8.75 -27.22 -17.66
C LEU A 372 -9.72 -26.51 -16.70
N GLY A 373 -9.79 -26.98 -15.46
CA GLY A 373 -10.65 -26.42 -14.43
C GLY A 373 -9.98 -26.35 -13.07
N GLN A 374 -10.35 -25.32 -12.30
CA GLN A 374 -9.96 -25.10 -10.93
C GLN A 374 -11.18 -24.66 -10.13
N GLY A 375 -11.41 -25.28 -8.98
CA GLY A 375 -12.57 -24.95 -8.16
C GLY A 375 -12.85 -25.99 -7.09
N TRP A 376 -13.81 -25.70 -6.21
CA TRP A 376 -14.10 -26.54 -5.05
C TRP A 376 -14.72 -27.90 -5.42
N LEU A 377 -15.22 -28.05 -6.66
CA LEU A 377 -15.60 -29.35 -7.19
C LEU A 377 -14.40 -30.32 -7.22
N PHE A 378 -13.21 -29.79 -7.53
CA PHE A 378 -11.98 -30.58 -7.65
C PHE A 378 -11.13 -30.48 -6.39
N GLY A 379 -11.07 -29.34 -5.72
CA GLY A 379 -10.36 -29.24 -4.47
C GLY A 379 -10.22 -27.81 -3.99
N ARG A 380 -10.19 -27.66 -2.67
CA ARG A 380 -9.77 -26.40 -2.03
C ARG A 380 -8.24 -26.30 -2.06
N ALA A 381 -7.74 -25.08 -1.84
CA ALA A 381 -6.33 -24.89 -1.55
C ALA A 381 -5.96 -25.62 -0.25
N ILE A 382 -4.96 -26.49 -0.33
CA ILE A 382 -4.53 -27.36 0.78
C ILE A 382 -3.01 -27.30 0.94
N SER A 383 -2.50 -27.91 2.01
CA SER A 383 -1.05 -28.03 2.17
C SER A 383 -0.46 -28.86 1.02
N PRO A 384 0.78 -28.58 0.60
CA PRO A 384 1.44 -29.36 -0.46
C PRO A 384 1.53 -30.86 -0.18
N GLU A 385 1.55 -31.26 1.09
CA GLU A 385 1.60 -32.66 1.52
C GLU A 385 0.28 -33.42 1.29
N GLU A 386 -0.85 -32.71 1.17
CA GLU A 386 -2.19 -33.30 1.05
C GLU A 386 -2.68 -33.41 -0.41
N LEU A 387 -1.89 -32.92 -1.37
CA LEU A 387 -2.21 -32.90 -2.79
C LEU A 387 -2.33 -34.34 -3.37
N ARG A 388 -3.46 -34.65 -4.02
CA ARG A 388 -3.73 -35.95 -4.67
C ARG A 388 -3.77 -35.85 -6.19
N ASP A 389 -3.32 -36.87 -6.91
CA ASP A 389 -3.31 -36.89 -8.39
C ASP A 389 -4.73 -37.05 -8.97
N ASP A 390 -5.53 -37.91 -8.35
CA ASP A 390 -6.89 -38.22 -8.79
C ASP A 390 -7.93 -37.49 -7.93
N TYR A 391 -8.90 -36.85 -8.60
CA TYR A 391 -10.04 -36.20 -7.98
C TYR A 391 -11.34 -36.89 -8.41
N ALA A 392 -12.21 -37.20 -7.44
CA ALA A 392 -13.31 -38.15 -7.63
C ALA A 392 -14.26 -37.76 -8.77
N VAL A 393 -14.55 -38.74 -9.63
CA VAL A 393 -15.65 -38.70 -10.60
C VAL A 393 -16.92 -39.09 -9.85
N ALA A 394 -17.81 -38.14 -9.57
CA ALA A 394 -19.19 -38.53 -9.30
C ALA A 394 -19.77 -38.96 -10.65
N VAL A 395 -19.71 -40.27 -10.94
CA VAL A 395 -20.42 -40.82 -12.09
C VAL A 395 -21.90 -40.60 -11.83
N ALA A 396 -22.53 -39.69 -12.59
CA ALA A 396 -23.97 -39.57 -12.62
C ALA A 396 -24.53 -40.91 -13.13
N SER A 397 -25.08 -41.70 -12.21
CA SER A 397 -25.86 -42.91 -12.51
C SER A 397 -27.26 -42.56 -12.99
#